data_AF-A0AAV1X345-F1
#
_entry.id   AF-A0AAV1X345-F1
#
_cell.length_a   1.000
_cell.length_b   1.000
_cell.length_c   1.000
_cell.angle_alpha   90.00
_cell.angle_beta   90.00
_cell.angle_gamma   90.00
#
_symmetry.space_group_name_H-M   'P 1'
#
loop_
_entity.id
_entity.type
_entity.pdbx_description
1 polymer ?
#
loop_
_entity_poly.entity_id
_entity_poly.type
_entity_poly.pdbx_seq_one_letter_code
_entity_poly.pdbx_strand_id
1 'polypeptide(L)'
;MIALGSEMSGGIKDVRAEDNTAINTQSAVRIKTAVGRGAYVKDIFVKGMTLKTMKYVFWMSGAYGAHADSGFDPKALPEVTRINYRDITADNVTKSARLDGLSNDPFTGICFSNVHITVSPEKKKLQWNCTDISGVTSNVTPPPCSLLPEKEGQNCPYPTDKLPIENVQFKTCSL
;
A
#
# COMPACT_ATOMS: atom_id res chain seq x y z
N MET A 1 4.28 -9.39 2.66
CA MET A 1 5.58 -8.89 3.15
C MET A 1 5.34 -7.81 4.17
N ILE A 2 5.00 -6.58 3.75
CA ILE A 2 4.77 -5.44 4.65
C ILE A 2 3.27 -5.33 4.91
N ALA A 3 2.87 -5.31 6.18
CA ALA A 3 1.49 -5.15 6.60
C ALA A 3 1.39 -4.06 7.67
N LEU A 4 0.60 -3.03 7.38
CA LEU A 4 0.29 -1.93 8.29
C LEU A 4 -1.12 -2.13 8.86
N GLY A 5 -1.26 -2.10 10.19
CA GLY A 5 -2.48 -2.42 10.92
C GLY A 5 -2.59 -3.89 11.34
N SER A 6 -3.75 -4.40 11.75
CA SER A 6 -5.09 -3.76 11.77
C SER A 6 -5.35 -2.90 12.99
N GLU A 7 -4.53 -3.07 14.04
CA GLU A 7 -4.56 -2.30 15.27
C GLU A 7 -3.76 -1.01 15.06
N MET A 8 -4.46 0.06 14.75
CA MET A 8 -3.88 1.38 14.49
C MET A 8 -4.08 2.34 15.65
N SER A 9 -4.39 1.83 16.84
CA SER A 9 -4.66 2.57 18.06
C SER A 9 -3.40 3.35 18.48
N GLY A 10 -3.21 4.55 17.92
CA GLY A 10 -1.99 5.36 18.03
C GLY A 10 -1.55 6.01 16.72
N GLY A 11 -2.05 5.53 15.58
CA GLY A 11 -1.70 6.00 14.25
C GLY A 11 -0.41 5.38 13.69
N ILE A 12 -0.31 5.32 12.37
CA ILE A 12 0.88 4.91 11.63
C ILE A 12 1.26 6.08 10.74
N LYS A 13 2.47 6.62 10.92
CA LYS A 13 2.97 7.76 10.15
C LYS A 13 4.45 7.63 9.82
N ASP A 14 4.84 8.18 8.67
CA ASP A 14 6.24 8.31 8.22
C ASP A 14 6.96 6.97 8.20
N VAL A 15 6.38 6.05 7.43
CA VAL A 15 6.94 4.71 7.22
C VAL A 15 7.64 4.67 5.88
N ARG A 16 8.89 4.24 5.89
CA ARG A 16 9.73 4.12 4.69
C ARG A 16 10.10 2.67 4.47
N ALA A 17 9.80 2.16 3.29
CA ALA A 17 10.19 0.83 2.84
C ALA A 17 10.93 0.97 1.52
N GLU A 18 12.23 0.70 1.52
CA GLU A 18 13.10 0.84 0.34
C GLU A 18 13.83 -0.47 0.03
N ASP A 19 14.06 -0.73 -1.26
CA ASP A 19 14.92 -1.81 -1.78
C ASP A 19 14.56 -3.20 -1.26
N ASN A 20 13.27 -3.51 -1.31
CA ASN A 20 12.69 -4.74 -0.80
C ASN A 20 12.52 -5.78 -1.91
N THR A 21 12.93 -7.03 -1.64
CA THR A 21 12.61 -8.18 -2.49
C THR A 21 11.65 -9.13 -1.77
N ALA A 22 10.58 -9.53 -2.46
CA ALA A 22 9.63 -10.50 -1.93
C ALA A 22 9.31 -11.60 -2.96
N ILE A 23 9.28 -12.85 -2.51
CA ILE A 23 9.05 -14.02 -3.35
C ILE A 23 7.96 -14.89 -2.70
N ASN A 24 7.01 -15.39 -3.49
CA ASN A 24 5.96 -16.32 -3.05
C ASN A 24 5.14 -15.79 -1.87
N THR A 25 4.68 -14.53 -1.97
CA THR A 25 3.91 -13.89 -0.88
C THR A 25 2.46 -13.63 -1.28
N GLN A 26 1.56 -13.57 -0.29
CA GLN A 26 0.16 -13.24 -0.57
C GLN A 26 -0.01 -11.79 -1.04
N SER A 27 0.67 -10.86 -0.38
CA SER A 27 0.67 -9.44 -0.74
C SER A 27 2.02 -8.78 -0.48
N ALA A 28 2.46 -7.87 -1.35
CA ALA A 28 3.68 -7.12 -1.13
C ALA A 28 3.46 -6.06 -0.03
N VAL A 29 2.57 -5.10 -0.29
CA VAL A 29 2.19 -4.06 0.68
C VAL A 29 0.70 -4.15 1.00
N ARG A 30 0.39 -4.26 2.29
CA ARG A 30 -0.97 -4.38 2.79
C ARG A 30 -1.28 -3.34 3.84
N ILE A 31 -2.40 -2.61 3.69
CA ILE A 31 -2.91 -1.66 4.68
C ILE A 31 -4.28 -2.16 5.13
N LYS A 32 -4.48 -2.29 6.44
CA LYS A 32 -5.72 -2.82 7.03
C LYS A 32 -6.21 -1.86 8.09
N THR A 33 -7.48 -1.48 8.01
CA THR A 33 -8.16 -0.71 9.05
C THR A 33 -9.64 -1.05 9.10
N ALA A 34 -10.36 -0.49 10.07
CA ALA A 34 -11.79 -0.69 10.29
C ALA A 34 -12.45 0.58 10.81
N VAL A 35 -13.74 0.76 10.48
CA VAL A 35 -14.62 1.71 11.19
C VAL A 35 -14.53 1.44 12.68
N GLY A 36 -14.30 2.46 13.51
CA GLY A 36 -14.14 2.28 14.94
C GLY A 36 -12.71 2.25 15.46
N ARG A 37 -11.72 2.27 14.57
CA ARG A 37 -10.31 2.38 14.97
C ARG A 37 -9.82 3.82 15.12
N GLY A 38 -10.43 4.76 14.39
CA GLY A 38 -9.98 6.16 14.37
C GLY A 38 -8.51 6.32 13.93
N ALA A 39 -7.89 7.41 14.39
CA ALA A 39 -6.50 7.77 14.11
C ALA A 39 -6.18 7.84 12.59
N TYR A 40 -5.02 7.32 12.16
CA TYR A 40 -4.55 7.49 10.79
C TYR A 40 -3.55 6.41 10.32
N VAL A 41 -3.52 6.15 9.01
CA VAL A 41 -2.34 5.64 8.28
C VAL A 41 -1.96 6.70 7.26
N LYS A 42 -0.85 7.41 7.47
CA LYS A 42 -0.44 8.45 6.53
C LYS A 42 1.05 8.56 6.33
N ASP A 43 1.46 9.20 5.25
CA ASP A 43 2.89 9.39 4.94
C ASP A 43 3.62 8.03 4.86
N ILE A 44 3.11 7.16 3.99
CA ILE A 44 3.71 5.85 3.73
C ILE A 44 4.48 5.97 2.41
N PHE A 45 5.74 5.57 2.42
CA PHE A 45 6.66 5.73 1.30
C PHE A 45 7.31 4.39 0.97
N VAL A 46 6.97 3.87 -0.19
CA VAL A 46 7.48 2.60 -0.69
C VAL A 46 8.23 2.85 -1.99
N LYS A 47 9.51 2.48 -2.02
CA LYS A 47 10.38 2.69 -3.17
C LYS A 47 11.21 1.44 -3.47
N GLY A 48 11.47 1.15 -4.74
CA GLY A 48 12.45 0.13 -5.12
C GLY A 48 12.03 -1.27 -4.69
N MET A 49 10.90 -1.77 -5.18
CA MET A 49 10.48 -3.14 -4.87
C MET A 49 10.65 -4.07 -6.07
N THR A 50 11.28 -5.22 -5.83
CA THR A 50 11.34 -6.33 -6.80
C THR A 50 10.54 -7.51 -6.29
N LEU A 51 9.50 -7.87 -7.01
CA LEU A 51 8.43 -8.73 -6.51
C LEU A 51 8.24 -9.93 -7.44
N LYS A 52 8.25 -11.16 -6.91
CA LYS A 52 8.04 -12.38 -7.71
C LYS A 52 6.98 -13.30 -7.11
N THR A 53 6.04 -13.74 -7.94
CA THR A 53 4.97 -14.69 -7.58
C THR A 53 4.14 -14.21 -6.38
N MET A 54 3.04 -13.52 -6.67
CA MET A 54 2.12 -13.05 -5.62
C MET A 54 0.67 -13.03 -6.04
N LYS A 55 -0.20 -13.13 -5.02
CA LYS A 55 -1.63 -13.00 -5.24
C LYS A 55 -2.06 -11.54 -5.42
N TYR A 56 -1.55 -10.63 -4.61
CA TYR A 56 -1.79 -9.18 -4.70
C TYR A 56 -0.46 -8.43 -4.68
N VAL A 57 -0.28 -7.36 -5.45
CA VAL A 57 0.84 -6.42 -5.19
C VAL A 57 0.44 -5.48 -4.07
N PHE A 58 -0.65 -4.74 -4.29
CA PHE A 58 -1.18 -3.76 -3.34
C PHE A 58 -2.53 -4.21 -2.78
N TRP A 59 -2.68 -4.21 -1.47
CA TRP A 59 -3.94 -4.57 -0.83
C TRP A 59 -4.31 -3.62 0.31
N MET A 60 -5.34 -2.81 0.10
CA MET A 60 -5.92 -1.94 1.12
C MET A 60 -7.33 -2.41 1.45
N SER A 61 -7.69 -2.40 2.73
CA SER A 61 -9.04 -2.75 3.19
C SER A 61 -9.44 -1.91 4.40
N GLY A 62 -10.50 -1.13 4.26
CA GLY A 62 -11.13 -0.35 5.33
C GLY A 62 -12.18 -1.10 6.15
N ALA A 63 -12.58 -2.31 5.74
CA ALA A 63 -13.60 -3.11 6.42
C ALA A 63 -13.00 -4.33 7.13
N TYR A 64 -11.85 -4.17 7.79
CA TYR A 64 -11.20 -5.26 8.50
C TYR A 64 -11.96 -5.58 9.80
N GLY A 65 -13.06 -6.33 9.69
CA GLY A 65 -14.11 -6.53 10.70
C GLY A 65 -13.74 -7.28 11.99
N ALA A 66 -12.52 -7.12 12.49
CA ALA A 66 -12.11 -7.60 13.80
C ALA A 66 -12.10 -6.43 14.79
N HIS A 67 -13.12 -6.36 15.65
CA HIS A 67 -13.10 -5.59 16.90
C HIS A 67 -13.03 -6.57 18.07
N ALA A 68 -12.35 -6.19 19.15
CA ALA A 68 -12.23 -7.03 20.34
C ALA A 68 -13.59 -7.23 21.04
N ASP A 69 -14.47 -6.22 20.97
CA ASP A 69 -15.82 -6.22 21.49
C ASP A 69 -16.71 -5.25 20.67
N SER A 70 -17.99 -5.15 21.04
CA SER A 70 -18.98 -4.27 20.39
C SER A 70 -19.00 -2.83 20.91
N GLY A 71 -18.10 -2.47 21.82
CA GLY A 71 -18.03 -1.16 22.48
C GLY A 71 -17.18 -0.13 21.73
N PHE A 72 -16.69 -0.44 20.53
CA PHE A 72 -15.95 0.51 19.70
C PHE A 72 -16.85 1.68 19.26
N ASP A 73 -16.28 2.86 19.07
CA ASP A 73 -17.03 4.03 18.58
C ASP A 73 -17.26 3.91 17.06
N PRO A 74 -18.48 3.64 16.56
CA PRO A 74 -18.73 3.49 15.12
C PRO A 74 -18.51 4.79 14.32
N LYS A 75 -18.31 5.93 14.99
CA LYS A 75 -17.99 7.22 14.35
C LYS A 75 -16.48 7.45 14.22
N ALA A 76 -15.64 6.65 14.88
CA ALA A 76 -14.20 6.79 14.82
C ALA A 76 -13.66 6.23 13.49
N LEU A 77 -13.63 7.07 12.46
CA LEU A 77 -13.11 6.72 11.13
C LEU A 77 -11.59 6.97 11.03
N PRO A 78 -10.83 6.04 10.44
CA PRO A 78 -9.38 6.17 10.26
C PRO A 78 -9.03 6.99 9.01
N GLU A 79 -8.25 8.07 9.18
CA GLU A 79 -7.70 8.83 8.04
C GLU A 79 -6.62 8.01 7.33
N VAL A 80 -6.86 7.56 6.09
CA VAL A 80 -5.83 6.91 5.26
C VAL A 80 -5.47 7.83 4.09
N THR A 81 -4.28 8.41 4.14
CA THR A 81 -3.87 9.41 3.14
C THR A 81 -2.37 9.41 2.83
N ARG A 82 -1.98 9.93 1.67
CA ARG A 82 -0.57 10.09 1.26
C ARG A 82 0.21 8.77 1.31
N ILE A 83 -0.28 7.81 0.54
CA ILE A 83 0.32 6.48 0.38
C ILE A 83 1.04 6.45 -0.96
N ASN A 84 2.36 6.34 -0.94
CA ASN A 84 3.21 6.56 -2.10
C ASN A 84 3.97 5.29 -2.46
N TYR A 85 3.83 4.87 -3.72
CA TYR A 85 4.50 3.72 -4.29
C TYR A 85 5.28 4.16 -5.51
N ARG A 86 6.58 3.86 -5.52
CA ARG A 86 7.48 4.29 -6.58
C ARG A 86 8.47 3.19 -6.96
N ASP A 87 8.79 3.08 -8.25
CA ASP A 87 9.85 2.21 -8.76
C ASP A 87 9.64 0.75 -8.32
N ILE A 88 8.53 0.14 -8.75
CA ILE A 88 8.14 -1.22 -8.37
C ILE A 88 8.02 -2.10 -9.61
N THR A 89 8.71 -3.23 -9.60
CA THR A 89 8.56 -4.28 -10.60
C THR A 89 8.01 -5.55 -9.96
N ALA A 90 7.03 -6.17 -10.60
CA ALA A 90 6.42 -7.39 -10.11
C ALA A 90 6.17 -8.39 -11.24
N ASP A 91 6.54 -9.65 -11.03
CA ASP A 91 6.32 -10.73 -11.99
C ASP A 91 5.47 -11.85 -11.41
N ASN A 92 4.74 -12.53 -12.31
CA ASN A 92 3.87 -13.67 -11.99
C ASN A 92 2.79 -13.30 -10.95
N VAL A 93 2.05 -12.23 -11.22
CA VAL A 93 1.04 -11.68 -10.30
C VAL A 93 -0.39 -12.11 -10.66
N THR A 94 -1.15 -12.62 -9.70
CA THR A 94 -2.56 -12.99 -9.91
C THR A 94 -3.48 -11.76 -10.02
N LYS A 95 -3.31 -10.77 -9.15
CA LYS A 95 -4.07 -9.51 -9.14
C LYS A 95 -3.14 -8.33 -8.80
N SER A 96 -3.18 -7.27 -9.60
CA SER A 96 -2.36 -6.08 -9.40
C SER A 96 -2.70 -5.38 -8.09
N ALA A 97 -3.97 -5.03 -7.88
CA ALA A 97 -4.41 -4.35 -6.67
C ALA A 97 -5.84 -4.68 -6.23
N ARG A 98 -6.05 -4.58 -4.92
CA ARG A 98 -7.38 -4.46 -4.30
C ARG A 98 -7.33 -3.31 -3.31
N LEU A 99 -7.98 -2.20 -3.65
CA LEU A 99 -7.98 -0.96 -2.90
C LEU A 99 -9.41 -0.64 -2.48
N ASP A 100 -9.79 -1.15 -1.31
CA ASP A 100 -11.13 -0.96 -0.77
C ASP A 100 -11.05 0.04 0.39
N GLY A 101 -11.44 1.29 0.14
CA GLY A 101 -11.58 2.34 1.15
C GLY A 101 -12.89 2.24 1.93
N LEU A 102 -13.26 3.34 2.59
CA LEU A 102 -14.52 3.47 3.33
C LEU A 102 -15.45 4.43 2.60
N SER A 103 -16.71 4.06 2.40
CA SER A 103 -17.66 4.89 1.64
C SER A 103 -17.93 6.27 2.25
N ASN A 104 -17.85 6.38 3.58
CA ASN A 104 -18.01 7.66 4.29
C ASN A 104 -16.68 8.39 4.57
N ASP A 105 -15.53 7.75 4.32
CA ASP A 105 -14.20 8.32 4.51
C ASP A 105 -13.20 7.68 3.52
N PRO A 106 -13.28 8.03 2.23
CA PRO A 106 -12.47 7.40 1.19
C PRO A 106 -10.96 7.48 1.47
N PHE A 107 -10.19 6.47 1.05
CA PHE A 107 -8.73 6.56 1.16
C PHE A 107 -8.20 7.50 0.07
N THR A 108 -7.43 8.52 0.46
CA THR A 108 -7.05 9.60 -0.46
C THR A 108 -5.54 9.73 -0.66
N GLY A 109 -5.12 10.52 -1.64
CA GLY A 109 -3.70 10.83 -1.84
C GLY A 109 -2.85 9.58 -2.11
N ILE A 110 -3.43 8.56 -2.73
CA ILE A 110 -2.69 7.38 -3.17
C ILE A 110 -1.91 7.76 -4.44
N CYS A 111 -0.63 7.44 -4.48
CA CYS A 111 0.21 7.76 -5.62
C CYS A 111 0.99 6.51 -6.06
N PHE A 112 0.93 6.20 -7.36
CA PHE A 112 1.79 5.20 -7.99
C PHE A 112 2.61 5.84 -9.11
N SER A 113 3.93 5.70 -9.08
CA SER A 113 4.81 6.17 -10.17
C SER A 113 5.82 5.09 -10.56
N ASN A 114 5.94 4.80 -11.85
CA ASN A 114 6.88 3.79 -12.35
C ASN A 114 6.64 2.40 -11.72
N VAL A 115 5.45 1.84 -11.97
CA VAL A 115 5.03 0.55 -11.43
C VAL A 115 4.69 -0.40 -12.57
N HIS A 116 5.44 -1.50 -12.68
CA HIS A 116 5.29 -2.46 -13.77
C HIS A 116 5.00 -3.85 -13.22
N ILE A 117 3.85 -4.41 -13.58
CA ILE A 117 3.34 -5.68 -13.07
C ILE A 117 3.07 -6.62 -14.26
N THR A 118 3.87 -7.68 -14.36
CA THR A 118 3.64 -8.81 -15.25
C THR A 118 2.68 -9.80 -14.58
N VAL A 119 1.47 -9.89 -15.14
CA VAL A 119 0.41 -10.77 -14.62
C VAL A 119 0.64 -12.25 -14.98
N SER A 120 0.23 -13.15 -14.10
CA SER A 120 0.38 -14.60 -14.29
C SER A 120 -0.62 -15.17 -15.32
N PRO A 121 -0.42 -16.41 -15.81
CA PRO A 121 -1.42 -17.11 -16.63
C PRO A 121 -2.76 -17.28 -15.90
N GLU A 122 -2.74 -17.48 -14.59
CA GLU A 122 -3.93 -17.63 -13.72
C GLU A 122 -4.52 -16.29 -13.24
N LYS A 123 -4.19 -15.19 -13.92
CA LYS A 123 -4.64 -13.84 -13.56
C LYS A 123 -6.15 -13.73 -13.41
N LYS A 124 -6.59 -12.89 -12.47
CA LYS A 124 -7.99 -12.47 -12.39
C LYS A 124 -8.29 -11.46 -13.50
N LYS A 125 -9.54 -11.45 -14.01
CA LYS A 125 -9.97 -10.48 -15.03
C LYS A 125 -9.83 -9.04 -14.55
N LEU A 126 -10.32 -8.76 -13.33
CA LEU A 126 -10.21 -7.45 -12.71
C LEU A 126 -8.86 -7.33 -11.97
N GLN A 127 -7.90 -6.66 -12.60
CA GLN A 127 -6.55 -6.47 -12.06
C GLN A 127 -6.48 -5.40 -10.98
N TRP A 128 -7.17 -4.28 -11.20
CA TRP A 128 -7.28 -3.18 -10.24
C TRP A 128 -8.72 -3.10 -9.76
N ASN A 129 -8.98 -3.60 -8.55
CA ASN A 129 -10.29 -3.43 -7.91
C ASN A 129 -10.22 -2.25 -6.95
N CYS A 130 -10.96 -1.19 -7.26
CA CYS A 130 -10.92 0.04 -6.49
C CYS A 130 -12.33 0.42 -6.05
N THR A 131 -12.48 0.82 -4.80
CA THR A 131 -13.75 1.30 -4.24
C THR A 131 -13.44 2.33 -3.18
N ASP A 132 -14.09 3.48 -3.25
CA ASP A 132 -13.96 4.56 -2.26
C ASP A 132 -12.50 4.96 -2.00
N ILE A 133 -11.75 5.17 -3.09
CA ILE A 133 -10.37 5.64 -3.06
C ILE A 133 -10.17 6.80 -4.05
N SER A 134 -9.14 7.61 -3.84
CA SER A 134 -8.69 8.62 -4.79
C SER A 134 -7.17 8.78 -4.79
N GLY A 135 -6.63 9.11 -5.96
CA GLY A 135 -5.19 9.20 -6.14
C GLY A 135 -4.80 9.55 -7.56
N VAL A 136 -3.54 9.27 -7.87
CA VAL A 136 -2.94 9.54 -9.19
C VAL A 136 -1.95 8.44 -9.55
N THR A 137 -1.75 8.24 -10.84
CA THR A 137 -0.73 7.32 -11.36
C THR A 137 0.17 8.00 -12.39
N SER A 138 1.37 7.46 -12.61
CA SER A 138 2.25 7.87 -13.71
C SER A 138 3.11 6.69 -14.13
N ASN A 139 3.09 6.31 -15.42
CA ASN A 139 3.84 5.17 -15.93
C ASN A 139 3.55 3.88 -15.13
N VAL A 140 2.28 3.43 -15.17
CA VAL A 140 1.82 2.23 -14.44
C VAL A 140 1.26 1.20 -15.42
N THR A 141 1.73 -0.04 -15.32
CA THR A 141 1.24 -1.17 -16.13
C THR A 141 0.96 -2.37 -15.23
N PRO A 142 -0.20 -3.05 -15.37
CA PRO A 142 -1.31 -2.77 -16.28
C PRO A 142 -2.10 -1.51 -15.86
N PRO A 143 -2.91 -0.91 -16.76
CA PRO A 143 -3.66 0.30 -16.49
C PRO A 143 -4.52 0.20 -15.21
N PRO A 144 -4.42 1.17 -14.29
CA PRO A 144 -5.25 1.25 -13.09
C PRO A 144 -6.73 1.54 -13.36
N CYS A 145 -7.52 1.52 -12.28
CA CYS A 145 -8.92 1.93 -12.27
C CYS A 145 -9.07 3.46 -12.46
N SER A 146 -10.27 3.92 -12.87
CA SER A 146 -10.55 5.34 -13.13
C SER A 146 -10.41 6.27 -11.92
N LEU A 147 -10.43 5.73 -10.70
CA LEU A 147 -10.18 6.47 -9.45
C LEU A 147 -8.71 6.86 -9.25
N LEU A 148 -7.81 6.35 -10.10
CA LEU A 148 -6.38 6.65 -10.11
C LEU A 148 -5.95 7.16 -11.49
N PRO A 149 -6.45 8.35 -11.91
CA PRO A 149 -6.13 8.90 -13.23
C PRO A 149 -4.62 9.07 -13.43
N GLU A 150 -4.19 8.83 -14.66
CA GLU A 150 -2.80 9.03 -15.06
C GLU A 150 -2.48 10.52 -15.19
N LYS A 151 -1.32 10.90 -14.67
CA LYS A 151 -0.72 12.23 -14.79
C LYS A 151 0.73 12.06 -15.23
N GLU A 152 0.98 12.34 -16.50
CA GLU A 152 2.32 12.24 -17.08
C GLU A 152 3.33 13.12 -16.32
N GLY A 153 4.53 12.61 -16.12
CA GLY A 153 5.62 13.32 -15.45
C GLY A 153 5.47 13.50 -13.94
N GLN A 154 4.38 13.00 -13.32
CA GLN A 154 4.22 13.04 -11.88
C GLN A 154 4.98 11.90 -11.19
N ASN A 155 6.00 12.26 -10.41
CA ASN A 155 6.66 11.31 -9.51
C ASN A 155 5.99 11.28 -8.15
N CYS A 156 5.81 10.09 -7.59
CA CYS A 156 5.34 9.96 -6.22
C CYS A 156 6.46 10.36 -5.25
N PRO A 157 6.12 11.14 -4.21
CA PRO A 157 7.11 11.62 -3.26
C PRO A 157 7.75 10.47 -2.50
N TYR A 158 9.03 10.63 -2.22
CA TYR A 158 9.79 9.81 -1.29
C TYR A 158 10.71 10.76 -0.52
N PRO A 159 10.69 10.78 0.83
CA PRO A 159 11.49 11.71 1.61
C PRO A 159 12.99 11.50 1.39
N THR A 160 13.75 12.61 1.37
CA THR A 160 15.20 12.60 1.15
C THR A 160 16.00 12.88 2.41
N ASP A 161 15.34 13.29 3.48
CA ASP A 161 15.93 13.39 4.80
C ASP A 161 16.33 12.00 5.30
N LYS A 162 17.43 11.90 6.03
CA LYS A 162 17.88 10.62 6.59
C LYS A 162 17.37 10.47 8.01
N LEU A 163 16.80 9.32 8.33
CA LEU A 163 16.43 8.98 9.70
C LEU A 163 17.68 8.58 10.51
N PRO A 164 17.72 8.84 11.83
CA PRO A 164 18.87 8.48 12.66
C PRO A 164 19.30 7.00 12.56
N ILE A 165 18.33 6.10 12.34
CA ILE A 165 18.57 4.65 12.18
C ILE A 165 19.40 4.31 10.94
N GLU A 166 19.36 5.13 9.89
CA GLU A 166 20.12 4.91 8.66
C GLU A 166 21.63 5.12 8.85
N ASN A 167 22.03 5.79 9.92
CA ASN A 167 23.44 5.97 10.28
C ASN A 167 23.96 4.83 11.18
N VAL A 168 23.09 3.90 11.59
CA VAL A 168 23.50 2.76 12.43
C VAL A 168 24.24 1.74 11.59
N GLN A 169 25.50 1.49 11.93
CA GLN A 169 26.27 0.44 11.29
C GLN A 169 25.89 -0.93 11.87
N PHE A 170 25.25 -1.76 11.05
CA PHE A 170 24.97 -3.14 11.41
C PHE A 170 26.25 -3.97 11.35
N LYS A 171 26.50 -4.76 12.39
CA LYS A 171 27.50 -5.81 12.37
C LYS A 171 26.86 -7.06 11.80
N THR A 172 27.38 -7.58 10.70
CA THR A 172 26.97 -8.87 10.17
C THR A 172 27.61 -9.98 11.02
N CYS A 173 26.80 -10.91 11.48
CA CYS A 173 27.33 -12.17 12.02
C CYS A 173 27.75 -13.05 10.85
N SER A 174 28.92 -13.67 10.95
CA SER A 174 29.32 -14.77 10.05
C SER A 174 28.41 -15.96 10.31
N LEU A 175 27.89 -16.58 9.24
CA LEU A 175 27.22 -17.87 9.29
C LEU A 175 28.22 -19.00 9.52
#